data_AF-V4AII8-F1
#
_entry.id   AF-V4AII8-F1
#
_cell.length_a   1.000
_cell.length_b   1.000
_cell.length_c   1.000
_cell.angle_alpha   90.00
_cell.angle_beta   90.00
_cell.angle_gamma   90.00
#
_symmetry.space_group_name_H-M   'P 1'
#
loop_
_entity.id
_entity.type
_entity.pdbx_description
1 polymer ?
#
loop_
_entity_poly.entity_id
_entity_poly.type
_entity_poly.pdbx_seq_one_letter_code
_entity_poly.pdbx_strand_id
1 'polypeptide(L)'
;GLDQEGIFRINGSARIVDKIRTSFDQTGDADLDEDCDVMAIAGALKLYLRELPDSTVPEHMTNQFIAIQEGDSDSCVKLLKLAVKDLPLDNYNLLKFLCQFLVIVAHHESCNKMGSTSLGIVFGPNIFR
;
A
#
# COMPACT_ATOMS: atom_id res chain seq x y z
N GLY A 1 2.89 7.86 14.10
CA GLY A 1 1.76 7.82 13.16
C GLY A 1 0.76 6.68 13.37
N LEU A 2 1.09 5.59 14.06
CA LEU A 2 0.20 4.42 14.17
C LEU A 2 -1.15 4.69 14.86
N ASP A 3 -1.21 5.68 15.75
CA ASP A 3 -2.44 6.09 16.44
C ASP A 3 -3.19 7.22 15.71
N GLN A 4 -2.68 7.69 14.56
CA GLN A 4 -3.31 8.76 13.82
C GLN A 4 -4.63 8.29 13.21
N GLU A 5 -5.74 8.84 13.69
CA GLU A 5 -7.08 8.52 13.19
C GLU A 5 -7.18 8.76 11.67
N GLY A 6 -7.60 7.74 10.93
CA GLY A 6 -7.81 7.78 9.50
C GLY A 6 -6.52 7.80 8.68
N ILE A 7 -5.38 7.35 9.23
CA ILE A 7 -4.12 7.23 8.47
C ILE A 7 -4.34 6.47 7.16
N PHE A 8 -3.73 6.94 6.06
CA PHE A 8 -3.96 6.51 4.67
C PHE A 8 -5.35 6.84 4.09
N ARG A 9 -6.42 6.94 4.87
CA ARG A 9 -7.76 7.32 4.38
C ARG A 9 -7.91 8.84 4.21
N ILE A 10 -7.47 9.61 5.20
CA ILE A 10 -7.52 11.06 5.18
C ILE A 10 -6.33 11.59 4.36
N ASN A 11 -6.58 12.56 3.49
CA ASN A 11 -5.52 13.19 2.70
C ASN A 11 -4.80 14.24 3.54
N GLY A 12 -3.46 14.20 3.50
CA GLY A 12 -2.62 15.29 4.01
C GLY A 12 -2.48 16.42 3.00
N SER A 13 -1.62 17.38 3.33
CA SER A 13 -1.32 18.51 2.46
C SER A 13 -0.70 18.07 1.13
N ALA A 14 -1.40 18.28 0.02
CA ALA A 14 -0.90 17.96 -1.32
C ALA A 14 0.43 18.66 -1.63
N ARG A 15 0.60 19.90 -1.16
CA ARG A 15 1.86 20.64 -1.28
C ARG A 15 3.02 19.95 -0.56
N ILE A 16 2.77 19.35 0.61
CA ILE A 16 3.80 18.62 1.36
C ILE A 16 4.10 17.29 0.66
N VAL A 17 3.09 16.58 0.15
CA VAL A 17 3.27 15.36 -0.65
C VAL A 17 4.17 15.65 -1.86
N ASP A 18 3.87 16.70 -2.62
CA ASP A 18 4.69 17.09 -3.78
C ASP A 18 6.12 17.47 -3.37
N LYS A 19 6.30 18.15 -2.24
CA LYS A 19 7.63 18.48 -1.70
C LYS A 19 8.42 17.21 -1.36
N ILE A 20 7.79 16.24 -0.69
CA ILE A 20 8.42 14.96 -0.33
C ILE A 20 8.85 14.21 -1.60
N ARG A 21 7.93 14.08 -2.59
CA ARG A 21 8.25 13.44 -3.88
C ARG A 21 9.45 14.11 -4.54
N THR A 22 9.40 15.43 -4.72
CA THR A 22 10.49 16.17 -5.39
C THR A 22 11.82 16.04 -4.67
N SER A 23 11.82 15.96 -3.33
CA SER A 23 13.06 15.71 -2.56
C SER A 23 13.64 14.33 -2.91
N PHE A 24 12.83 13.27 -2.85
CA PHE A 24 13.28 11.93 -3.22
C PHE A 24 13.78 11.87 -4.67
N ASP A 25 13.10 12.51 -5.62
CA ASP A 25 13.51 12.52 -7.03
C ASP A 25 14.86 13.23 -7.26
N GLN A 26 15.16 14.27 -6.48
CA GLN A 26 16.35 15.10 -6.67
C GLN A 26 17.56 14.63 -5.88
N THR A 27 17.35 14.17 -4.64
CA THR A 27 18.44 13.88 -3.69
C THR A 27 18.52 12.40 -3.32
N GLY A 28 17.50 11.61 -3.67
CA GLY A 28 17.35 10.23 -3.19
C GLY A 28 16.84 10.12 -1.75
N ASP A 29 16.52 11.24 -1.09
CA ASP A 29 16.06 11.27 0.30
C ASP A 29 15.07 12.42 0.56
N ALA A 30 14.32 12.33 1.65
CA ALA A 30 13.44 13.39 2.12
C ALA A 30 13.46 13.49 3.64
N ASP A 31 13.44 14.73 4.14
CA ASP A 31 13.25 14.99 5.57
C ASP A 31 11.80 14.66 5.97
N LEU A 32 11.66 13.60 6.77
CA LEU A 32 10.40 13.07 7.29
C LEU A 32 10.32 13.16 8.82
N ASP A 33 10.95 14.18 9.41
CA ASP A 33 11.00 14.41 10.86
C ASP A 33 9.61 14.48 11.53
N GLU A 34 9.56 14.39 12.86
CA GLU A 34 8.32 14.29 13.66
C GLU A 34 7.32 15.42 13.43
N ASP A 35 7.79 16.61 13.03
CA ASP A 35 6.95 17.77 12.70
C ASP A 35 6.32 17.69 11.29
N CYS A 36 6.71 16.71 10.48
CA CYS A 36 6.18 16.51 9.16
C CYS A 36 4.75 15.94 9.21
N ASP A 37 3.88 16.42 8.33
CA ASP A 37 2.49 15.99 8.23
C ASP A 37 2.42 14.49 7.92
N VAL A 38 2.09 13.68 8.93
CA VAL A 38 1.97 12.22 8.81
C VAL A 38 0.99 11.80 7.71
N MET A 39 -0.07 12.58 7.45
CA MET A 39 -1.02 12.29 6.39
C MET A 39 -0.42 12.59 5.00
N ALA A 40 0.48 13.56 4.92
CA ALA A 40 1.24 13.83 3.71
C ALA A 40 2.29 12.72 3.46
N ILE A 41 2.99 12.25 4.50
CA ILE A 41 3.90 11.09 4.38
C ILE A 41 3.14 9.85 3.90
N ALA A 42 1.99 9.56 4.53
CA ALA A 42 1.10 8.48 4.11
C ALA A 42 0.61 8.65 2.67
N GLY A 43 0.33 9.90 2.26
CA GLY A 43 0.00 10.29 0.90
C GLY A 43 1.13 10.00 -0.09
N ALA A 44 2.37 10.34 0.26
CA ALA A 44 3.56 10.12 -0.56
C ALA A 44 3.82 8.63 -0.80
N LEU A 45 3.64 7.76 0.21
CA LEU A 45 3.74 6.31 0.02
C LEU A 45 2.71 5.78 -0.97
N LYS A 46 1.44 6.22 -0.87
CA LYS A 46 0.40 5.84 -1.83
C LYS A 46 0.73 6.35 -3.24
N LEU A 47 1.24 7.58 -3.34
CA LEU A 47 1.64 8.20 -4.60
C LEU A 47 2.74 7.38 -5.28
N TYR A 48 3.77 6.98 -4.52
CA TYR A 48 4.85 6.13 -5.01
C TYR A 48 4.32 4.84 -5.64
N LEU A 49 3.47 4.09 -4.94
CA LEU A 49 2.89 2.85 -5.46
C LEU A 49 2.08 3.08 -6.75
N ARG A 50 1.34 4.19 -6.80
CA ARG A 50 0.51 4.56 -7.95
C ARG A 50 1.35 4.92 -9.18
N GLU A 51 2.47 5.62 -9.00
CA GLU A 51 3.33 6.16 -10.06
C GLU A 51 4.40 5.18 -10.56
N LEU A 52 4.52 3.98 -9.97
CA LEU A 52 5.37 2.92 -10.52
C LEU A 52 5.06 2.66 -12.00
N PRO A 53 6.06 2.39 -12.87
CA PRO A 53 5.81 2.10 -14.29
C PRO A 53 4.79 0.97 -14.47
N ASP A 54 5.01 -0.15 -13.76
CA ASP A 54 4.06 -1.26 -13.64
C ASP A 54 3.45 -1.28 -12.23
N SER A 55 2.22 -1.76 -12.11
CA SER A 55 1.57 -1.94 -10.81
C SER A 55 2.32 -2.93 -9.91
N THR A 56 2.15 -2.80 -8.59
CA THR A 56 2.77 -3.72 -7.62
C THR A 56 2.38 -5.17 -7.91
N VAL A 57 1.11 -5.40 -8.26
CA VAL A 57 0.68 -6.64 -8.91
C VAL A 57 0.50 -6.34 -10.40
N PRO A 58 1.34 -6.90 -11.29
CA PRO A 58 1.25 -6.64 -12.71
C PRO A 58 -0.13 -6.97 -13.29
N GLU A 59 -0.59 -6.14 -14.24
CA GLU A 59 -1.94 -6.24 -14.84
C GLU A 59 -2.24 -7.64 -15.39
N HIS A 60 -1.26 -8.28 -16.05
CA HIS A 60 -1.41 -9.62 -16.61
C HIS A 60 -1.67 -10.70 -15.53
N MET A 61 -1.30 -10.44 -14.27
CA MET A 61 -1.58 -11.32 -13.13
C MET A 61 -2.88 -10.93 -12.41
N THR A 62 -3.37 -9.69 -12.52
CA THR A 62 -4.59 -9.21 -11.83
C THR A 62 -5.79 -10.12 -12.10
N ASN A 63 -5.99 -10.57 -13.34
CA ASN A 63 -7.07 -11.49 -13.70
C ASN A 63 -6.98 -12.83 -12.95
N GLN A 64 -5.77 -13.32 -12.67
CA GLN A 64 -5.57 -14.53 -11.88
C GLN A 64 -6.03 -14.31 -10.43
N PHE A 65 -5.70 -13.17 -9.83
CA PHE A 65 -6.13 -12.82 -8.47
C PHE A 65 -7.66 -12.70 -8.35
N ILE A 66 -8.31 -12.06 -9.33
CA ILE A 66 -9.78 -11.92 -9.38
C ILE A 66 -10.42 -13.31 -9.51
N ALA A 67 -9.96 -14.14 -10.43
CA ALA A 67 -10.49 -15.49 -10.63
C ALA A 67 -10.36 -16.38 -9.37
N ILE A 68 -9.26 -16.24 -8.62
CA ILE A 68 -9.08 -16.95 -7.34
C ILE A 68 -10.08 -16.45 -6.29
N GLN A 69 -10.35 -15.14 -6.25
CA GLN A 69 -11.29 -14.53 -5.30
C GLN A 69 -12.74 -14.94 -5.57
N GLU A 70 -13.13 -15.07 -6.83
CA GLU A 70 -14.48 -15.50 -7.25
C GLU A 70 -14.70 -17.02 -7.10
N GLY A 71 -13.62 -17.80 -6.93
CA GLY A 71 -13.65 -19.25 -6.76
C GLY A 71 -14.03 -19.74 -5.37
N ASP A 72 -13.79 -21.03 -5.12
CA ASP A 72 -14.12 -21.70 -3.87
C ASP A 72 -13.28 -21.21 -2.68
N SER A 73 -13.95 -20.95 -1.55
CA SER A 73 -13.37 -20.31 -0.36
C SER A 73 -12.29 -21.16 0.31
N ASP A 74 -12.47 -22.49 0.31
CA ASP A 74 -11.60 -23.43 1.03
C ASP A 74 -10.18 -23.48 0.44
N SER A 75 -10.04 -23.25 -0.88
CA SER A 75 -8.75 -23.26 -1.57
C SER A 75 -8.20 -21.86 -1.87
N CYS A 76 -9.00 -20.80 -1.71
CA CYS A 76 -8.66 -19.43 -2.07
C CYS A 76 -7.32 -18.97 -1.47
N VAL A 77 -7.12 -19.15 -0.16
CA VAL A 77 -5.87 -18.74 0.52
C VAL A 77 -4.65 -19.47 -0.03
N LYS A 78 -4.79 -20.76 -0.37
CA LYS A 78 -3.69 -21.56 -0.93
C LYS A 78 -3.34 -21.08 -2.33
N LEU A 79 -4.34 -20.80 -3.17
CA LEU A 79 -4.16 -20.32 -4.53
C LEU A 79 -3.57 -18.90 -4.55
N LEU A 80 -4.04 -18.00 -3.69
CA LEU A 80 -3.46 -16.66 -3.53
C LEU A 80 -1.99 -16.73 -3.13
N LYS A 81 -1.63 -17.63 -2.21
CA LYS A 81 -0.22 -17.84 -1.82
C LYS A 81 0.65 -18.30 -2.99
N LEU A 82 0.12 -19.08 -3.92
CA LEU A 82 0.85 -19.49 -5.13
C LEU A 82 0.99 -18.31 -6.09
N ALA A 83 -0.11 -17.61 -6.40
CA ALA A 83 -0.09 -16.45 -7.28
C ALA A 83 0.87 -15.35 -6.78
N VAL A 84 0.91 -15.09 -5.47
CA VAL A 84 1.87 -14.14 -4.87
C VAL A 84 3.31 -14.62 -5.04
N LYS A 85 3.60 -15.92 -4.96
CA LYS A 85 4.95 -16.46 -5.16
C LYS A 85 5.42 -16.38 -6.61
N ASP A 86 4.49 -16.34 -7.56
CA ASP A 86 4.78 -16.23 -8.98
C ASP A 86 5.06 -14.78 -9.42
N LEU A 87 4.89 -13.80 -8.52
CA LEU A 87 5.27 -12.40 -8.79
C LEU A 87 6.78 -12.29 -9.06
N PRO A 88 7.20 -11.34 -9.92
CA PRO A 88 8.62 -10.97 -10.02
C PRO A 88 9.19 -10.65 -8.63
N LEU A 89 10.48 -10.94 -8.41
CA LEU A 89 11.10 -10.88 -7.09
C LEU A 89 10.91 -9.53 -6.40
N ASP A 90 11.07 -8.42 -7.14
CA ASP A 90 10.93 -7.07 -6.61
C ASP A 90 9.47 -6.76 -6.22
N ASN A 91 8.51 -7.13 -7.08
CA ASN A 91 7.07 -7.02 -6.80
C ASN A 91 6.66 -7.85 -5.58
N TYR A 92 7.16 -9.08 -5.46
CA TYR A 92 6.93 -9.94 -4.30
C TYR A 92 7.46 -9.30 -3.02
N ASN A 93 8.69 -8.79 -3.04
CA ASN A 93 9.32 -8.17 -1.87
C ASN A 93 8.56 -6.91 -1.45
N LEU A 94 8.18 -6.06 -2.40
CA LEU A 94 7.39 -4.86 -2.15
C LEU A 94 6.03 -5.20 -1.56
N LEU A 95 5.28 -6.11 -2.19
CA LEU A 95 3.96 -6.52 -1.73
C LEU A 95 4.02 -7.17 -0.34
N LYS A 96 5.02 -8.03 -0.10
CA LYS A 96 5.25 -8.66 1.20
C LYS A 96 5.49 -7.62 2.29
N PHE A 97 6.41 -6.67 2.05
CA PHE A 97 6.68 -5.60 3.00
C PHE A 97 5.42 -4.77 3.27
N LEU A 98 4.72 -4.37 2.20
CA LEU A 98 3.51 -3.57 2.31
C LEU A 98 2.43 -4.29 3.13
N CYS A 99 2.15 -5.57 2.84
CA CYS A 99 1.20 -6.36 3.62
C CYS A 99 1.61 -6.48 5.09
N GLN A 100 2.89 -6.73 5.38
CA GLN A 100 3.39 -6.81 6.77
C GLN A 100 3.21 -5.48 7.50
N PHE A 101 3.51 -4.36 6.85
CA PHE A 101 3.32 -3.03 7.42
C PHE A 101 1.84 -2.71 7.65
N LEU A 102 0.97 -2.98 6.66
CA LEU A 102 -0.46 -2.73 6.79
C LEU A 102 -1.12 -3.60 7.86
N VAL A 103 -0.60 -4.80 8.11
CA VAL A 103 -1.01 -5.62 9.25
C VAL A 103 -0.69 -4.90 10.56
N ILE A 104 0.48 -4.28 10.72
CA ILE A 104 0.82 -3.51 11.93
C ILE A 104 -0.15 -2.33 12.12
N VAL A 105 -0.49 -1.61 11.05
CA VAL A 105 -1.46 -0.51 11.09
C VAL A 105 -2.84 -1.02 11.51
N ALA A 106 -3.29 -2.13 10.94
CA ALA A 106 -4.58 -2.75 11.27
C ALA A 106 -4.66 -3.24 12.72
N HIS A 107 -3.56 -3.69 13.32
CA HIS A 107 -3.53 -4.05 14.74
C HIS A 107 -3.80 -2.87 15.68
N HIS A 108 -3.63 -1.63 15.20
CA HIS A 108 -3.92 -0.41 15.94
C HIS A 108 -5.30 0.19 15.61
N GLU A 109 -6.19 -0.59 14.98
CA GLU A 109 -7.52 -0.15 14.54
C GLU A 109 -8.37 0.48 15.65
N SER A 110 -8.20 0.04 16.91
CA SER A 110 -8.90 0.66 18.06
C SER A 110 -8.62 2.15 18.19
N CYS A 111 -7.42 2.60 17.82
CA CYS A 111 -6.99 4.00 17.85
C CYS A 111 -7.19 4.65 16.48
N ASN A 112 -6.55 4.12 15.44
CA ASN A 112 -6.48 4.78 14.14
C ASN A 112 -7.72 4.56 13.24
N LYS A 113 -8.62 3.64 13.59
CA LYS A 113 -9.85 3.30 12.85
C LYS A 113 -9.63 2.69 11.47
N MET A 114 -8.45 2.12 11.21
CA MET A 114 -8.05 1.57 9.92
C MET A 114 -7.78 0.06 10.00
N GLY A 115 -8.84 -0.75 9.95
CA GLY A 115 -8.75 -2.21 9.84
C GLY A 115 -8.36 -2.73 8.45
N SER A 116 -8.24 -4.06 8.32
CA SER A 116 -7.80 -4.72 7.08
C SER A 116 -8.69 -4.39 5.87
N THR A 117 -10.01 -4.36 6.07
CA THR A 117 -10.97 -4.03 5.00
C THR A 117 -10.82 -2.58 4.52
N SER A 118 -10.72 -1.60 5.42
CA SER A 118 -10.60 -0.19 5.04
C SER A 118 -9.25 0.12 4.40
N LEU A 119 -8.17 -0.49 4.90
CA LEU A 119 -6.86 -0.41 4.27
C LEU A 119 -6.87 -1.06 2.88
N GLY A 120 -7.55 -2.19 2.70
CA GLY A 120 -7.73 -2.84 1.41
C GLY A 120 -8.41 -1.94 0.37
N ILE A 121 -9.45 -1.20 0.77
CA ILE A 121 -10.14 -0.23 -0.10
C ILE A 121 -9.20 0.91 -0.51
N VAL A 122 -8.40 1.42 0.42
CA VAL A 122 -7.47 2.54 0.15
C VAL A 122 -6.29 2.10 -0.73
N PHE A 123 -5.70 0.93 -0.46
CA PHE A 123 -4.50 0.47 -1.15
C PHE A 123 -4.77 -0.33 -2.43
N GLY A 124 -5.93 -0.98 -2.55
CA GLY A 124 -6.29 -1.80 -3.72
C GLY A 124 -6.02 -1.11 -5.06
N PRO A 125 -6.55 0.10 -5.31
CA PRO A 125 -6.32 0.83 -6.56
C PRO A 125 -4.85 1.20 -6.83
N ASN A 126 -4.00 1.27 -5.80
CA ASN A 126 -2.58 1.57 -5.96
C ASN A 126 -1.74 0.29 -6.19
N ILE A 127 -2.25 -0.88 -5.81
CA ILE A 127 -1.57 -2.17 -5.94
C ILE A 127 -1.93 -2.87 -7.26
N PHE A 128 -3.20 -2.82 -7.68
CA PHE A 128 -3.77 -3.57 -8.80
C PHE A 128 -4.17 -2.66 -9.98
N ARG A 129 -3.44 -1.57 -10.21
CA ARG A 129 -3.75 -0.55 -11.23
C ARG A 129 -4.18 -1.15 -12.57
#